data_AF-R6XXY8-F1
#
_entry.id   AF-R6XXY8-F1
#
_cell.length_a   1.000
_cell.length_b   1.000
_cell.length_c   1.000
_cell.angle_alpha   90.00
_cell.angle_beta   90.00
_cell.angle_gamma   90.00
#
_symmetry.space_group_name_H-M   'P 1'
#
loop_
_entity.id
_entity.type
_entity.pdbx_description
1 polymer ?
#
loop_
_entity_poly.entity_id
_entity_poly.type
_entity_poly.pdbx_seq_one_letter_code
_entity_poly.pdbx_strand_id
1 'polypeptide(L)'
;MAKLKNVNKNLVNAILYILVGILFIIFKGSVLNWLFTIVGILFIVFGVIDVLNKNLTSGVVSIAIGIVLILGGWLFVEIVLIVFGVLIAVKGVIALLDAVKAKNVANILVAVVTVAVGVMLIISKWVMLDWFFIALGVIFIINGALALFGKKLVK
;
A
#
# COMPACT_ATOMS: atom_id res chain seq x y z
N MET A 1 26.52 -32.56 11.92
CA MET A 1 25.16 -32.01 12.00
C MET A 1 24.95 -31.04 10.83
N ALA A 2 23.86 -31.28 10.10
CA ALA A 2 23.27 -30.57 8.95
C ALA A 2 24.11 -29.53 8.15
N LYS A 3 24.41 -29.90 6.90
CA LYS A 3 24.68 -29.01 5.76
C LYS A 3 23.51 -28.02 5.57
N LEU A 4 23.57 -26.82 6.14
CA LEU A 4 22.73 -25.70 5.69
C LEU A 4 23.38 -25.06 4.44
N LYS A 5 23.21 -25.83 3.37
CA LYS A 5 23.55 -25.56 1.99
C LYS A 5 22.81 -24.31 1.51
N ASN A 6 23.54 -23.20 1.37
CA ASN A 6 23.33 -22.11 0.41
C ASN A 6 21.89 -22.04 -0.15
N VAL A 7 20.94 -21.58 0.66
CA VAL A 7 19.57 -21.39 0.18
C VAL A 7 19.65 -20.30 -0.88
N ASN A 8 19.37 -20.69 -2.12
CA ASN A 8 19.44 -19.81 -3.29
C ASN A 8 18.63 -18.54 -3.00
N LYS A 9 19.26 -17.36 -2.97
CA LYS A 9 18.63 -16.09 -2.56
C LYS A 9 17.31 -15.84 -3.29
N ASN A 10 17.21 -16.31 -4.54
CA ASN A 10 16.00 -16.24 -5.36
C ASN A 10 14.84 -17.09 -4.80
N LEU A 11 15.13 -18.27 -4.25
CA LEU A 11 14.13 -19.14 -3.60
C LEU A 11 13.58 -18.49 -2.32
N VAL A 12 14.45 -17.91 -1.49
CA VAL A 12 14.04 -17.18 -0.28
C VAL A 12 13.18 -15.98 -0.65
N ASN A 13 13.62 -15.21 -1.64
CA ASN A 13 12.88 -14.03 -2.10
C ASN A 13 11.50 -14.43 -2.64
N ALA A 14 11.41 -15.47 -3.46
CA ALA A 14 10.16 -15.91 -4.04
C ALA A 14 9.16 -16.43 -2.99
N ILE A 15 9.64 -17.17 -1.98
CA ILE A 15 8.82 -17.58 -0.83
C ILE A 15 8.33 -16.36 -0.04
N LEU A 16 9.19 -15.36 0.17
CA LEU A 16 8.79 -14.10 0.82
C LEU A 16 7.70 -13.36 0.02
N TYR A 17 7.84 -13.25 -1.31
CA TYR A 17 6.83 -12.63 -2.17
C TYR A 17 5.46 -13.32 -2.04
N ILE A 18 5.44 -14.66 -2.01
CA ILE A 18 4.20 -15.43 -1.86
C ILE A 18 3.60 -15.23 -0.45
N LEU A 19 4.43 -15.31 0.60
CA LEU A 19 3.97 -15.10 1.98
C LEU A 19 3.39 -13.70 2.19
N VAL A 20 4.08 -12.67 1.67
CA VAL A 20 3.60 -11.30 1.71
C VAL A 20 2.31 -11.13 0.91
N GLY A 21 2.21 -11.77 -0.25
CA GLY A 21 0.98 -11.75 -1.06
C GLY A 21 -0.22 -12.39 -0.36
N ILE A 22 -0.04 -13.55 0.28
CA ILE A 22 -1.07 -14.20 1.10
C ILE A 22 -1.47 -13.30 2.28
N LEU A 23 -0.49 -12.67 2.94
CA LEU A 23 -0.74 -11.76 4.05
C LEU A 23 -1.60 -10.56 3.62
N PHE A 24 -1.32 -9.96 2.47
CA PHE A 24 -2.12 -8.86 1.92
C PHE A 24 -3.57 -9.28 1.59
N ILE A 25 -3.79 -10.52 1.13
CA ILE A 25 -5.13 -11.04 0.85
C ILE A 25 -5.93 -11.24 2.15
N ILE A 26 -5.30 -11.80 3.20
CA ILE A 26 -5.99 -12.11 4.46
C ILE A 26 -6.26 -10.85 5.27
N PHE A 27 -5.25 -10.00 5.44
CA PHE A 27 -5.37 -8.78 6.25
C PHE A 27 -6.08 -7.64 5.51
N LYS A 28 -6.14 -7.65 4.18
CA LYS A 28 -6.80 -6.61 3.36
C LYS A 28 -6.34 -5.19 3.75
N GLY A 29 -7.26 -4.24 3.90
CA GLY A 29 -6.98 -2.88 4.36
C GLY A 29 -6.50 -2.79 5.81
N SER A 30 -6.69 -3.83 6.65
CA SER A 30 -6.17 -3.84 8.01
C SER A 30 -4.64 -3.87 8.07
N VAL A 31 -3.95 -4.24 6.97
CA VAL A 31 -2.48 -4.13 6.91
C VAL A 31 -2.02 -2.70 7.18
N LEU A 32 -2.73 -1.69 6.68
CA LEU A 32 -2.37 -0.29 6.90
C LEU A 32 -2.45 0.09 8.38
N ASN A 33 -3.49 -0.37 9.08
CA ASN A 33 -3.65 -0.12 10.51
C ASN A 33 -2.48 -0.72 11.31
N TRP A 34 -2.14 -1.98 11.02
CA TRP A 34 -0.97 -2.64 11.61
C TRP A 34 0.34 -1.93 11.29
N LEU A 35 0.49 -1.42 10.06
CA LEU A 35 1.71 -0.72 9.62
C LEU A 35 1.88 0.60 10.36
N PHE A 36 0.82 1.41 10.50
CA PHE A 36 0.86 2.63 11.32
C PHE A 36 1.11 2.34 12.80
N THR A 37 0.56 1.23 13.32
CA THR A 37 0.81 0.80 14.70
C THR A 37 2.28 0.44 14.92
N ILE A 38 2.87 -0.38 14.03
CA ILE A 38 4.28 -0.78 14.11
C ILE A 38 5.19 0.44 13.99
N VAL A 39 4.94 1.31 13.00
CA VAL A 39 5.73 2.53 12.81
C VAL A 39 5.61 3.46 14.02
N GLY A 40 4.40 3.63 14.57
CA GLY A 40 4.18 4.44 15.76
C GLY A 40 4.93 3.90 16.98
N ILE A 41 4.92 2.58 17.20
CA ILE A 41 5.70 1.94 18.27
C ILE A 41 7.20 2.20 18.08
N LEU A 42 7.72 2.06 16.86
CA LEU A 42 9.14 2.33 16.58
C LEU A 42 9.52 3.77 16.92
N PHE A 43 8.67 4.74 16.60
CA PHE A 43 8.88 6.15 16.97
C PHE A 43 8.89 6.37 18.48
N ILE A 44 8.02 5.68 19.22
CA ILE A 44 8.02 5.72 20.69
C ILE A 44 9.33 5.13 21.24
N VAL A 45 9.78 3.99 20.72
CA VAL A 45 11.03 3.35 21.15
C VAL A 45 12.23 4.26 20.87
N PHE A 46 12.32 4.85 19.68
CA PHE A 46 13.38 5.81 19.35
C PHE A 46 13.33 7.04 20.25
N GLY A 47 12.14 7.56 20.55
CA GLY A 47 12.02 8.71 21.43
C GLY A 47 12.41 8.40 22.88
N VAL A 48 12.12 7.20 23.39
CA VAL A 48 12.62 6.74 24.70
C VAL A 48 14.15 6.66 24.70
N ILE A 49 14.76 6.13 23.63
CA ILE A 49 16.22 6.07 23.50
C ILE A 49 16.82 7.49 23.49
N ASP A 50 16.21 8.44 22.78
CA ASP A 50 16.67 9.83 22.73
C ASP A 50 16.55 10.55 24.08
N VAL A 51 15.50 10.28 24.86
CA VAL A 51 15.37 10.77 26.24
C VAL A 51 16.50 10.23 27.12
N LEU A 52 16.82 8.93 26.99
CA LEU A 52 17.94 8.32 27.72
C LEU A 52 19.30 8.91 27.32
N ASN A 53 19.45 9.32 26.06
CA ASN A 53 20.65 9.99 25.54
C ASN A 53 20.73 11.50 25.88
N LYS A 54 19.89 11.99 26.81
CA LYS A 54 19.77 13.39 27.24
C LYS A 54 19.26 14.38 26.17
N ASN A 55 18.78 13.89 25.03
CA ASN A 55 18.14 14.71 24.00
C ASN A 55 16.63 14.80 24.24
N LEU A 56 16.24 15.49 25.32
CA LEU A 56 14.85 15.58 25.78
C LEU A 56 13.90 16.13 24.71
N THR A 57 14.31 17.16 23.97
CA THR A 57 13.47 17.78 22.94
C THR A 57 13.19 16.83 21.78
N SER A 58 14.21 16.11 21.29
CA SER A 58 14.04 15.12 20.21
C SER A 58 13.16 13.96 20.69
N GLY A 59 13.42 13.45 21.90
CA GLY A 59 12.71 12.31 22.45
C GLY A 59 11.22 12.55 22.71
N VAL A 60 10.86 13.71 23.30
CA VAL A 60 9.45 14.08 23.53
C VAL A 60 8.71 14.26 22.21
N VAL A 61 9.33 14.91 21.22
CA VAL A 61 8.72 15.12 19.90
C VAL A 61 8.49 13.79 19.18
N SER A 62 9.47 12.87 19.20
CA SER A 62 9.33 11.58 18.53
C SER A 62 8.30 10.66 19.20
N ILE A 63 8.19 10.67 20.55
CA ILE A 63 7.10 10.00 21.26
C ILE A 63 5.74 10.59 20.88
N ALA A 64 5.61 11.92 20.86
CA ALA A 64 4.37 12.59 20.49
C ALA A 64 3.92 12.24 19.07
N ILE A 65 4.86 12.24 18.12
CA ILE A 65 4.62 11.79 16.74
C ILE A 65 4.14 10.34 16.72
N GLY A 66 4.79 9.44 17.46
CA GLY A 66 4.40 8.04 17.55
C GLY A 66 2.96 7.84 18.05
N ILE A 67 2.55 8.57 19.09
CA ILE A 67 1.19 8.53 19.64
C ILE A 67 0.17 9.07 18.61
N VAL A 68 0.48 10.20 17.97
CA VAL A 68 -0.38 10.79 16.93
C VAL A 68 -0.51 9.85 15.73
N LEU A 69 0.54 9.10 15.39
CA LEU A 69 0.51 8.11 14.32
C LEU A 69 -0.40 6.92 14.62
N ILE A 70 -0.37 6.41 15.86
CA ILE A 70 -1.22 5.28 16.27
C ILE A 70 -2.69 5.70 16.32
N LEU A 71 -2.98 6.87 16.93
CA LEU A 71 -4.35 7.34 17.12
C LEU A 71 -4.95 7.97 15.85
N GLY A 72 -4.13 8.74 15.12
CA GLY A 72 -4.54 9.52 13.95
C GLY A 72 -4.26 8.84 12.60
N GLY A 73 -3.51 7.72 12.59
CA GLY A 73 -3.18 7.01 11.35
C GLY A 73 -4.42 6.55 10.57
N TRP A 74 -5.51 6.26 11.27
CA TRP A 74 -6.78 5.90 10.63
C TRP A 74 -7.40 7.07 9.84
N LEU A 75 -7.46 8.26 10.46
CA LEU A 75 -7.97 9.48 9.82
C LEU A 75 -7.09 9.91 8.64
N PHE A 76 -5.78 9.75 8.78
CA PHE A 76 -4.84 10.07 7.71
C PHE A 76 -5.10 9.23 6.46
N VAL A 77 -5.27 7.91 6.61
CA VAL A 77 -5.61 7.01 5.49
C VAL A 77 -6.91 7.43 4.81
N GLU A 78 -7.93 7.73 5.61
CA GLU A 78 -9.25 8.12 5.09
C GLU A 78 -9.18 9.40 4.26
N ILE A 79 -8.50 10.43 4.76
CA ILE A 79 -8.32 11.70 4.04
C ILE A 79 -7.56 11.47 2.74
N VAL A 80 -6.45 10.73 2.78
CA VAL A 80 -5.64 10.44 1.59
C VAL A 80 -6.46 9.71 0.53
N LEU A 81 -7.26 8.71 0.93
CA LEU A 81 -8.14 7.99 -0.01
C LEU A 81 -9.16 8.90 -0.65
N ILE A 82 -9.80 9.79 0.12
CA ILE A 82 -10.76 10.75 -0.43
C ILE A 82 -10.07 11.67 -1.45
N VAL A 83 -8.89 12.20 -1.13
CA VAL A 83 -8.11 13.04 -2.05
C VAL A 83 -7.77 12.28 -3.33
N PHE A 84 -7.29 11.04 -3.23
CA PHE A 84 -7.03 10.20 -4.40
C PHE A 84 -8.28 9.93 -5.23
N GLY A 85 -9.42 9.65 -4.58
CA GLY A 85 -10.70 9.44 -5.26
C GLY A 85 -11.14 10.66 -6.08
N VAL A 86 -11.03 11.86 -5.49
CA VAL A 86 -11.32 13.13 -6.19
C VAL A 86 -10.36 13.34 -7.36
N LEU A 87 -9.05 13.13 -7.17
CA LEU A 87 -8.05 13.29 -8.24
C LEU A 87 -8.31 12.35 -9.41
N ILE A 88 -8.66 11.09 -9.13
CA ILE A 88 -9.00 10.09 -10.17
C ILE A 88 -10.29 10.50 -10.89
N ALA A 89 -11.31 10.96 -10.17
CA ALA A 89 -12.54 11.44 -10.77
C ALA A 89 -12.29 12.64 -11.70
N VAL A 90 -11.52 13.64 -11.25
CA VAL A 90 -11.15 14.81 -12.07
C VAL A 90 -10.36 14.38 -13.31
N LYS A 91 -9.37 13.49 -13.15
CA LYS A 91 -8.61 12.94 -14.28
C LYS A 91 -9.52 12.20 -15.27
N GLY A 92 -10.48 11.44 -14.77
CA GLY A 92 -11.48 10.75 -15.61
C GLY A 92 -12.34 11.74 -16.40
N VAL A 93 -12.77 12.84 -15.78
CA VAL A 93 -13.54 13.90 -16.46
C VAL A 93 -12.71 14.57 -17.55
N ILE A 94 -11.44 14.89 -17.29
CA ILE A 94 -10.54 15.47 -18.31
C ILE A 94 -10.36 14.49 -19.48
N ALA A 95 -10.13 13.21 -19.19
CA ALA A 95 -10.01 12.17 -20.21
C ALA A 95 -11.31 12.00 -21.03
N LEU A 96 -12.49 12.18 -20.41
CA LEU A 96 -13.76 12.18 -21.11
C LEU A 96 -13.85 13.34 -22.11
N LEU A 97 -13.48 14.54 -21.70
CA LEU A 97 -13.51 15.73 -22.56
C LEU A 97 -12.60 15.55 -23.78
N ASP A 98 -11.40 14.99 -23.58
CA ASP A 98 -10.46 14.73 -24.66
C ASP A 98 -10.92 13.60 -25.59
N ALA A 99 -11.50 12.53 -25.03
CA ALA A 99 -12.02 11.40 -25.80
C ALA A 99 -13.24 11.78 -26.66
N VAL A 100 -14.12 12.65 -26.15
CA VAL A 100 -15.27 13.18 -26.88
C VAL A 100 -14.82 14.08 -28.03
N LYS A 101 -13.81 14.94 -27.82
CA LYS A 101 -13.20 15.75 -28.88
C LYS A 101 -12.55 14.89 -29.96
N ALA A 102 -11.90 13.79 -29.57
CA ALA A 102 -11.24 12.86 -30.48
C ALA A 102 -12.20 11.86 -31.17
N LYS A 103 -13.50 11.85 -30.83
CA LYS A 103 -14.51 10.87 -31.29
C LYS A 103 -14.06 9.40 -31.13
N ASN A 104 -13.21 9.10 -30.16
CA ASN A 104 -12.69 7.76 -29.95
C ASN A 104 -13.52 7.02 -28.89
N VAL A 105 -14.34 6.09 -29.36
CA VAL A 105 -15.31 5.33 -28.54
C VAL A 105 -14.63 4.51 -27.43
N ALA A 106 -13.42 3.99 -27.68
CA ALA A 106 -12.67 3.22 -26.70
C ALA A 106 -12.20 4.08 -25.53
N ASN A 107 -11.72 5.30 -25.82
CA ASN A 107 -11.26 6.22 -24.78
C ASN A 107 -12.42 6.79 -23.95
N ILE A 108 -13.61 6.94 -24.56
CA ILE A 108 -14.82 7.34 -23.83
C ILE A 108 -15.17 6.27 -22.79
N LEU A 109 -15.18 4.98 -23.18
CA LEU A 109 -15.43 3.87 -22.26
C LEU A 109 -14.44 3.85 -21.10
N VAL A 110 -13.14 3.96 -21.38
CA VAL A 110 -12.09 4.00 -20.34
C VAL A 110 -12.28 5.19 -19.41
N ALA A 111 -12.64 6.35 -19.95
CA ALA A 111 -12.80 7.56 -19.16
C ALA A 111 -14.07 7.51 -18.28
N VAL A 112 -15.19 6.96 -18.77
CA VAL A 112 -16.40 6.70 -17.95
C VAL A 112 -16.08 5.75 -16.80
N VAL A 113 -15.38 4.65 -17.08
CA VAL A 113 -14.96 3.69 -16.05
C VAL A 113 -14.04 4.37 -15.03
N THR A 114 -13.12 5.22 -15.49
CA THR A 114 -12.20 5.95 -14.60
C THR A 114 -12.94 6.90 -13.65
N VAL A 115 -13.97 7.62 -14.14
CA VAL A 115 -14.82 8.46 -13.28
C VAL A 115 -15.60 7.61 -12.29
N ALA A 116 -16.22 6.51 -12.75
CA ALA A 116 -16.97 5.60 -11.88
C ALA A 116 -16.08 5.03 -10.76
N VAL A 117 -14.86 4.62 -11.10
CA VAL A 117 -13.83 4.16 -10.16
C VAL A 117 -13.48 5.25 -9.14
N GLY A 118 -13.28 6.50 -9.58
CA GLY A 118 -13.00 7.63 -8.69
C GLY A 118 -14.14 7.92 -7.71
N VAL A 119 -15.38 7.96 -8.20
CA VAL A 119 -16.58 8.17 -7.36
C VAL A 119 -16.78 7.01 -6.39
N MET A 120 -16.56 5.77 -6.84
CA MET A 120 -16.66 4.58 -5.99
C MET A 120 -15.59 4.56 -4.89
N LEU A 121 -14.41 5.12 -5.14
CA LEU A 121 -13.35 5.28 -4.14
C LEU A 121 -13.76 6.26 -3.02
N ILE A 122 -14.53 7.31 -3.36
CA ILE A 122 -15.04 8.28 -2.39
C ILE A 122 -16.13 7.64 -1.50
N ILE A 123 -17.09 6.92 -2.12
CA ILE A 123 -18.25 6.34 -1.43
C ILE A 123 -17.87 5.07 -0.65
N SER A 124 -17.07 4.20 -1.26
CA SER A 124 -16.73 2.86 -0.76
C SER A 124 -15.24 2.74 -0.42
N LYS A 125 -14.69 3.78 0.23
CA LYS A 125 -13.26 3.91 0.55
C LYS A 125 -12.63 2.66 1.18
N TRP A 126 -13.34 2.02 2.12
CA TRP A 126 -12.87 0.82 2.83
C TRP A 126 -12.89 -0.43 1.94
N VAL A 127 -13.96 -0.62 1.17
CA VAL A 127 -14.12 -1.79 0.29
C VAL A 127 -13.13 -1.73 -0.88
N MET A 128 -12.89 -0.54 -1.42
CA MET A 128 -11.96 -0.36 -2.51
C MET A 128 -10.50 -0.51 -2.05
N LEU A 129 -10.17 -0.07 -0.84
CA LEU A 129 -8.88 -0.32 -0.22
C LEU A 129 -8.65 -1.82 -0.03
N ASP A 130 -9.64 -2.54 0.51
CA ASP A 130 -9.57 -3.99 0.67
C ASP A 130 -9.33 -4.70 -0.66
N TRP A 131 -10.08 -4.32 -1.70
CA TRP A 131 -9.92 -4.89 -3.04
C TRP A 131 -8.56 -4.57 -3.66
N PHE A 132 -8.04 -3.36 -3.43
CA PHE A 132 -6.71 -2.96 -3.88
C PHE A 132 -5.62 -3.82 -3.23
N PHE A 133 -5.70 -4.06 -1.91
CA PHE A 133 -4.77 -4.96 -1.22
C PHE A 133 -4.89 -6.41 -1.67
N ILE A 134 -6.10 -6.89 -1.94
CA ILE A 134 -6.31 -8.23 -2.50
C ILE A 134 -5.68 -8.34 -3.90
N ALA A 135 -5.92 -7.36 -4.77
CA ALA A 135 -5.35 -7.33 -6.12
C ALA A 135 -3.82 -7.28 -6.10
N LEU A 136 -3.24 -6.44 -5.24
CA LEU A 136 -1.79 -6.43 -5.01
C LEU A 136 -1.31 -7.78 -4.50
N GLY A 137 -1.98 -8.38 -3.51
CA GLY A 137 -1.62 -9.69 -2.99
C GLY A 137 -1.57 -10.78 -4.07
N VAL A 138 -2.56 -10.79 -4.98
CA VAL A 138 -2.57 -11.69 -6.15
C VAL A 138 -1.37 -11.43 -7.07
N ILE A 139 -1.07 -10.17 -7.38
CA ILE A 139 0.10 -9.80 -8.20
C ILE A 139 1.40 -10.25 -7.53
N PHE A 140 1.52 -10.11 -6.21
CA PHE A 140 2.67 -10.57 -5.44
C PHE A 140 2.83 -12.09 -5.47
N ILE A 141 1.73 -12.85 -5.37
CA ILE A 141 1.75 -14.32 -5.51
C ILE A 141 2.17 -14.72 -6.92
N ILE A 142 1.63 -14.06 -7.96
CA ILE A 142 2.03 -14.33 -9.35
C ILE A 142 3.52 -14.03 -9.54
N ASN A 143 4.01 -12.89 -9.07
CA ASN A 143 5.43 -12.54 -9.16
C ASN A 143 6.32 -13.50 -8.37
N GLY A 144 5.90 -13.96 -7.20
CA GLY A 144 6.60 -14.97 -6.42
C GLY A 144 6.61 -16.34 -7.11
N ALA A 145 5.49 -16.76 -7.69
CA ALA A 145 5.42 -17.98 -8.49
C ALA A 145 6.31 -17.88 -9.75
N LEU A 146 6.25 -16.76 -10.46
CA LEU A 146 7.13 -16.48 -11.60
C LEU A 146 8.60 -16.45 -11.19
N ALA A 147 8.96 -15.99 -9.99
CA ALA A 147 10.33 -16.06 -9.48
C ALA A 147 10.78 -17.48 -9.10
N LEU A 148 9.85 -18.39 -8.76
CA LEU A 148 10.11 -19.82 -8.53
C LEU A 148 10.29 -20.60 -9.84
N PHE A 149 9.43 -20.35 -10.83
CA PHE A 149 9.47 -21.02 -12.13
C PHE A 149 10.44 -20.35 -13.12
N GLY A 150 10.82 -19.09 -12.87
CA GLY A 150 11.64 -18.25 -13.73
C GLY A 150 13.08 -18.12 -13.22
N LYS A 151 13.96 -18.92 -13.81
CA LYS A 151 15.36 -18.55 -14.03
C LYS A 151 15.39 -17.12 -14.64
N LYS A 152 15.95 -16.14 -13.90
CA LYS A 152 16.22 -14.72 -14.29
C LYS A 152 15.43 -14.19 -15.51
N LEU A 153 14.43 -13.35 -15.29
CA LEU A 153 13.94 -12.31 -16.22
C LEU A 153 13.29 -11.22 -15.34
N VAL A 154 13.67 -9.94 -15.31
CA VAL A 154 14.34 -9.05 -16.28
C VAL A 154 15.24 -8.06 -15.53
N LYS A 155 16.22 -7.55 -16.27
CA LYS A 155 17.26 -6.58 -15.90
C LYS A 155 16.70 -5.21 -15.55
#